data_AF-A0A7I8DMM9-F1
#
_entry.id   AF-A0A7I8DMM9-F1
#
_cell.length_a   1.000
_cell.length_b   1.000
_cell.length_c   1.000
_cell.angle_alpha   90.00
_cell.angle_beta   90.00
_cell.angle_gamma   90.00
#
_symmetry.space_group_name_H-M   'P 1'
#
loop_
_entity.id
_entity.type
_entity.pdbx_description
1 polymer ?
#
loop_
_entity_poly.entity_id
_entity_poly.type
_entity_poly.pdbx_seq_one_letter_code
_entity_poly.pdbx_strand_id
1 'polypeptide(L)'
;MAKYEQYLKGNLNDLITWIHKDITNNNSLVSFGDGSDINLKDSRVAVRVYERYSSFGGSRVSMNITITETGEELFISVITLGGTLGGFFKNTIVEERFLKLCKESVENYIREQK
;
A
#
# COMPACT_ATOMS: atom_id res chain seq x y z
N MET A 1 -13.39 -0.12 5.28
CA MET A 1 -12.16 0.70 5.32
C MET A 1 -11.22 0.09 6.33
N ALA A 2 -10.07 -0.40 5.88
CA ALA A 2 -9.02 -0.91 6.74
C ALA A 2 -7.78 -0.01 6.63
N LYS A 3 -7.02 0.15 7.72
CA LYS A 3 -5.84 1.02 7.80
C LYS A 3 -4.66 0.33 8.48
N TYR A 4 -3.45 0.57 7.97
CA TYR A 4 -2.19 0.20 8.59
C TYR A 4 -1.25 1.41 8.60
N GLU A 5 -0.63 1.67 9.75
CA GLU A 5 0.32 2.77 9.94
C GLU A 5 1.52 2.27 10.73
N GLN A 6 2.72 2.73 10.36
CA GLN A 6 3.95 2.31 11.03
C GLN A 6 5.06 3.37 10.87
N TYR A 7 5.89 3.49 11.90
CA TYR A 7 7.18 4.18 11.83
C TYR A 7 8.29 3.15 11.65
N LEU A 8 9.24 3.46 10.77
CA LEU A 8 10.40 2.62 10.51
C LEU A 8 11.60 3.48 10.07
N LYS A 9 12.79 2.88 10.09
CA LYS A 9 13.98 3.48 9.48
C LYS A 9 14.25 2.84 8.12
N GLY A 10 14.88 3.60 7.23
CA GLY A 10 15.31 3.11 5.92
C GLY A 10 15.32 4.21 4.86
N ASN A 11 15.44 3.80 3.60
CA ASN A 11 15.37 4.69 2.46
C ASN A 11 13.97 4.63 1.81
N LEU A 12 13.40 5.78 1.48
CA LEU A 12 12.08 5.88 0.85
C LEU A 12 11.99 5.08 -0.46
N ASN A 13 12.97 5.20 -1.34
CA ASN A 13 12.94 4.56 -2.66
C ASN A 13 13.07 3.04 -2.54
N ASP A 14 13.87 2.56 -1.58
CA ASP A 14 14.03 1.13 -1.31
C ASP A 14 12.72 0.53 -0.80
N LEU A 15 12.06 1.19 0.16
CA LEU A 15 10.76 0.75 0.68
C LEU A 15 9.68 0.73 -0.41
N ILE A 16 9.60 1.78 -1.25
CA ILE A 16 8.65 1.83 -2.37
C ILE A 16 8.91 0.68 -3.35
N THR A 17 10.17 0.48 -3.72
CA THR A 17 10.57 -0.56 -4.69
C THR A 17 10.29 -1.95 -4.13
N TRP A 18 10.56 -2.15 -2.83
CA TRP A 18 10.26 -3.37 -2.11
C TRP A 18 8.77 -3.70 -2.15
N ILE A 19 7.95 -2.77 -1.63
CA ILE A 19 6.50 -2.95 -1.55
C ILE A 19 5.93 -3.22 -2.94
N HIS A 20 6.32 -2.41 -3.93
CA HIS A 20 5.85 -2.58 -5.30
C HIS A 20 6.11 -4.00 -5.81
N LYS A 21 7.37 -4.43 -5.77
CA LYS A 21 7.77 -5.77 -6.25
C LYS A 21 7.01 -6.88 -5.51
N ASP A 22 6.93 -6.80 -4.19
CA ASP A 22 6.36 -7.87 -3.39
C ASP A 22 4.84 -8.01 -3.60
N ILE A 23 4.10 -6.89 -3.67
CA ILE A 23 2.64 -6.94 -3.85
C ILE A 23 2.21 -7.21 -5.29
N THR A 24 3.03 -6.87 -6.30
CA THR A 24 2.69 -7.11 -7.73
C THR A 24 3.22 -8.45 -8.24
N ASN A 25 4.44 -8.85 -7.91
CA ASN A 25 5.04 -10.08 -8.47
C ASN A 25 4.31 -11.34 -8.00
N ASN A 26 3.74 -11.29 -6.79
CA ASN A 26 3.03 -12.42 -6.19
C ASN A 26 1.51 -12.40 -6.48
N ASN A 27 1.00 -11.42 -7.25
CA ASN A 27 -0.44 -11.21 -7.37
C ASN A 27 -0.88 -10.63 -8.72
N SER A 28 -1.30 -11.51 -9.64
CA SER A 28 -1.80 -11.12 -10.97
C SER A 28 -3.07 -10.26 -10.97
N LEU A 29 -3.73 -10.11 -9.82
CA LEU A 29 -4.93 -9.29 -9.67
C LEU A 29 -4.65 -7.86 -9.19
N VAL A 30 -3.39 -7.56 -8.82
CA VAL A 30 -2.98 -6.23 -8.34
C VAL A 30 -2.36 -5.46 -9.49
N SER A 31 -2.88 -4.27 -9.77
CA SER A 31 -2.35 -3.35 -10.78
C SER A 31 -1.95 -2.04 -10.13
N PHE A 32 -0.81 -1.50 -10.55
CA PHE A 32 -0.43 -0.12 -10.22
C PHE A 32 -1.34 0.83 -11.00
N GLY A 33 -1.98 1.75 -10.29
CA GLY A 33 -2.86 2.77 -10.87
C GLY A 33 -2.07 4.03 -11.24
N ASP A 34 -1.60 4.74 -10.21
CA ASP A 34 -0.84 5.98 -10.36
C ASP A 34 -0.02 6.27 -9.09
N GLY A 35 0.87 7.27 -9.16
CA GLY A 35 1.65 7.71 -8.01
C GLY A 35 2.20 9.12 -8.17
N SER A 36 2.71 9.65 -7.06
CA SER A 36 3.37 10.95 -7.02
C SER A 36 4.57 10.89 -6.09
N ASP A 37 5.65 11.57 -6.49
CA ASP A 37 6.83 11.79 -5.68
C ASP A 37 7.00 13.29 -5.45
N ILE A 38 6.94 13.68 -4.18
CA ILE A 38 6.91 15.07 -3.75
C ILE A 38 8.16 15.31 -2.92
N ASN A 39 9.00 16.25 -3.37
CA ASN A 39 10.14 16.71 -2.59
C ASN A 39 9.78 18.04 -1.92
N LEU A 40 9.78 18.04 -0.59
CA LEU A 40 9.63 19.23 0.23
C LEU A 40 11.02 19.66 0.72
N LYS A 41 11.09 20.80 1.42
CA LYS A 41 12.37 21.36 1.88
C LYS A 41 13.14 20.39 2.77
N ASP A 42 12.45 19.76 3.72
CA ASP A 42 13.06 18.94 4.77
C ASP A 42 12.49 17.50 4.80
N SER A 43 11.69 17.13 3.79
CA SER A 43 11.06 15.81 3.72
C SER A 43 10.74 15.39 2.29
N ARG A 44 10.51 14.09 2.09
CA ARG A 44 10.03 13.52 0.83
C ARG A 44 8.74 12.76 1.09
N VAL A 45 7.80 12.82 0.15
CA VAL A 45 6.53 12.11 0.25
C VAL A 45 6.30 11.33 -1.03
N ALA A 46 5.97 10.05 -0.89
CA ALA A 46 5.55 9.21 -1.99
C ALA A 46 4.10 8.78 -1.79
N VAL A 47 3.29 8.97 -2.83
CA VAL A 47 1.93 8.46 -2.90
C VAL A 47 1.90 7.38 -3.96
N ARG A 48 1.29 6.24 -3.67
CA ARG A 48 1.06 5.15 -4.62
C ARG A 48 -0.38 4.67 -4.50
N VAL A 49 -1.01 4.44 -5.64
CA VAL A 49 -2.35 3.88 -5.75
C VAL A 49 -2.26 2.54 -6.45
N TYR A 50 -2.81 1.53 -5.80
CA TYR A 50 -2.95 0.19 -6.35
C TYR A 50 -4.42 -0.18 -6.43
N GLU A 51 -4.79 -0.92 -7.45
CA GLU A 51 -6.12 -1.52 -7.57
C GLU A 51 -6.01 -3.03 -7.52
N ARG A 52 -7.03 -3.66 -6.94
CA ARG A 52 -7.22 -5.10 -6.99
C ARG A 52 -8.59 -5.42 -7.55
N TYR A 53 -8.62 -6.19 -8.64
CA TYR A 53 -9.84 -6.66 -9.26
C TYR A 53 -10.46 -7.80 -8.43
N SER A 54 -11.71 -7.65 -8.01
CA SER A 54 -12.45 -8.77 -7.42
C SER A 54 -13.03 -9.64 -8.53
N SER A 55 -12.57 -10.89 -8.61
CA SER A 55 -13.15 -11.92 -9.49
C SER A 55 -14.62 -12.25 -9.13
N PHE A 56 -15.06 -11.86 -7.93
CA PHE A 56 -16.43 -12.05 -7.45
C PHE A 56 -17.17 -10.70 -7.48
N GLY A 57 -17.97 -10.47 -8.54
CA GLY A 57 -18.96 -9.38 -8.57
C GLY A 57 -18.56 -8.08 -9.27
N GLY A 58 -17.42 -8.01 -9.97
CA GLY A 58 -17.09 -6.86 -10.83
C GLY A 58 -16.74 -5.56 -10.09
N SER A 59 -16.44 -5.63 -8.79
CA SER A 59 -16.00 -4.47 -7.99
C SER A 59 -14.46 -4.32 -7.98
N ARG A 60 -14.01 -3.06 -7.83
CA ARG A 60 -12.60 -2.69 -7.65
C ARG A 60 -12.37 -2.24 -6.21
N VAL A 61 -11.29 -2.72 -5.61
CA VAL A 61 -10.77 -2.19 -4.33
C VAL A 61 -9.48 -1.43 -4.63
N SER A 62 -9.43 -0.18 -4.19
CA SER A 62 -8.24 0.66 -4.29
C SER A 62 -7.51 0.66 -2.95
N MET A 63 -6.18 0.73 -3.02
CA MET A 63 -5.29 0.89 -1.87
C MET A 63 -4.41 2.11 -2.12
N ASN A 64 -4.44 3.06 -1.19
CA ASN A 64 -3.52 4.18 -1.17
C ASN A 64 -2.40 3.88 -0.17
N ILE A 65 -1.16 4.06 -0.62
CA ILE A 65 0.03 4.03 0.22
C ILE A 65 0.62 5.44 0.19
N THR A 66 0.75 6.05 1.35
CA THR A 66 1.47 7.32 1.54
C THR A 66 2.67 7.06 2.44
N ILE A 67 3.87 7.41 1.99
CA ILE A 67 5.11 7.28 2.75
C ILE A 67 5.76 8.65 2.85
N THR A 68 6.12 9.07 4.05
CA THR A 68 6.87 10.31 4.31
C THR A 68 8.24 9.97 4.88
N GLU A 69 9.28 10.56 4.32
CA GLU A 69 10.68 10.48 4.76
C GLU A 69 11.10 11.82 5.36
N THR A 70 11.59 11.81 6.60
CA THR A 70 12.17 12.97 7.28
C THR A 70 13.48 12.55 7.93
N GLY A 71 14.61 12.97 7.37
CA GLY A 71 15.92 12.47 7.81
C GLY A 71 16.05 10.96 7.55
N GLU A 72 16.28 10.18 8.60
CA GLU A 72 16.35 8.70 8.54
C GLU A 72 15.01 8.01 8.85
N GLU A 73 13.97 8.78 9.19
CA GLU A 73 12.68 8.26 9.61
C GLU A 73 11.71 8.18 8.44
N LEU A 74 11.07 7.03 8.31
CA LEU A 74 9.96 6.78 7.42
C LEU A 74 8.69 6.63 8.25
N PHE A 75 7.60 7.24 7.80
CA PHE A 75 6.25 6.95 8.24
C PHE A 75 5.43 6.50 7.04
N ILE A 76 4.73 5.38 7.18
CA ILE A 76 3.86 4.82 6.15
C ILE A 76 2.41 4.79 6.65
N SER A 77 1.47 5.21 5.80
CA SER A 77 0.03 5.05 5.99
C SER A 77 -0.56 4.34 4.77
N VAL A 78 -1.21 3.21 5.01
CA VAL A 78 -1.87 2.39 4.00
C VAL A 78 -3.35 2.33 4.31
N ILE A 79 -4.19 2.71 3.36
CA ILE A 79 -5.65 2.71 3.50
C ILE A 79 -6.26 1.98 2.29
N THR A 80 -7.16 1.03 2.55
CA THR A 80 -7.96 0.36 1.51
C THR A 80 -9.41 0.85 1.51
N LEU A 81 -9.94 1.03 0.30
CA LEU A 81 -11.31 1.47 0.06
C LEU A 81 -11.91 0.72 -1.15
N GLY A 82 -13.03 0.04 -0.94
CA GLY A 82 -13.79 -0.66 -1.98
C GLY A 82 -14.87 0.20 -2.61
N GLY A 83 -14.90 0.28 -3.94
CA GLY A 83 -16.03 0.83 -4.69
C GLY A 83 -17.21 -0.16 -4.71
N THR A 84 -18.45 0.32 -4.63
CA THR A 84 -19.64 -0.56 -4.58
C THR A 84 -20.48 -0.47 -5.85
N LEU A 85 -20.75 -1.64 -6.43
CA LEU A 85 -22.03 -1.97 -7.09
C LEU A 85 -22.53 -3.31 -6.52
N GLY A 86 -22.72 -3.39 -5.20
CA GLY A 86 -23.23 -4.59 -4.53
C GLY A 86 -22.66 -4.87 -3.14
N GLY A 87 -23.37 -4.44 -2.09
CA GLY A 87 -23.27 -4.95 -0.71
C GLY A 87 -21.95 -4.70 0.04
N PHE A 88 -21.97 -3.79 1.03
CA PHE A 88 -20.84 -3.40 1.88
C PHE A 88 -20.05 -4.57 2.51
N PHE A 89 -20.68 -5.69 2.87
CA PHE A 89 -20.01 -6.79 3.59
C PHE A 89 -18.94 -7.54 2.78
N LYS A 90 -19.10 -7.68 1.46
CA LYS A 90 -18.14 -8.41 0.62
C LYS A 90 -16.84 -7.63 0.41
N ASN A 91 -16.95 -6.31 0.29
CA ASN A 91 -15.81 -5.45 0.07
C ASN A 91 -14.89 -5.39 1.30
N THR A 92 -15.43 -5.42 2.52
CA THR A 92 -14.62 -5.40 3.75
C THR A 92 -13.60 -6.53 3.82
N ILE A 93 -13.98 -7.76 3.48
CA ILE A 93 -13.06 -8.92 3.49
C ILE A 93 -11.94 -8.75 2.45
N VAL A 94 -12.28 -8.21 1.27
CA VAL A 94 -11.32 -7.98 0.19
C VAL A 94 -10.37 -6.83 0.55
N GLU A 95 -10.89 -5.75 1.13
CA GLU A 95 -10.13 -4.61 1.67
C GLU A 95 -9.13 -5.05 2.74
N GLU A 96 -9.55 -5.87 3.70
CA GLU A 96 -8.69 -6.39 4.77
C GLU A 96 -7.60 -7.30 4.24
N ARG A 97 -7.92 -8.18 3.28
CA ARG A 97 -6.92 -9.05 2.64
C ARG A 97 -5.90 -8.26 1.83
N PHE A 98 -6.35 -7.23 1.11
CA PHE A 98 -5.44 -6.40 0.32
C PHE A 98 -4.53 -5.57 1.23
N LEU A 99 -5.08 -5.01 2.31
CA LEU A 99 -4.27 -4.34 3.33
C LEU A 99 -3.26 -5.29 3.97
N LYS A 100 -3.69 -6.52 4.30
CA LYS A 100 -2.83 -7.53 4.92
C LYS A 100 -1.62 -7.87 4.05
N LEU A 101 -1.82 -7.99 2.73
CA LEU A 101 -0.72 -8.19 1.78
C LEU A 101 0.33 -7.07 1.87
N CYS A 102 -0.10 -5.81 1.84
CA CYS A 102 0.82 -4.68 1.94
C CYS A 102 1.49 -4.60 3.32
N LYS A 103 0.74 -4.88 4.39
CA LYS A 103 1.27 -4.93 5.75
C LYS A 103 2.39 -5.98 5.86
N GLU A 104 2.15 -7.20 5.39
CA GLU A 104 3.15 -8.28 5.42
C GLU A 104 4.40 -7.89 4.65
N SER A 105 4.25 -7.20 3.51
CA SER A 105 5.37 -6.66 2.74
C SER A 105 6.23 -5.69 3.54
N VAL A 106 5.60 -4.73 4.23
CA VAL A 106 6.30 -3.74 5.07
C VAL A 106 7.01 -4.42 6.24
N GLU A 107 6.35 -5.35 6.92
CA GLU A 107 6.94 -6.09 8.04
C GLU A 107 8.11 -7.00 7.58
N ASN A 108 8.08 -7.52 6.36
CA ASN A 108 9.20 -8.25 5.76
C ASN A 108 10.41 -7.33 5.54
N TYR A 109 10.18 -6.16 4.94
CA TYR A 109 11.25 -5.16 4.75
C TYR A 109 11.91 -4.77 6.08
N ILE A 110 11.12 -4.51 7.11
CA ILE A 110 11.64 -4.17 8.46
C ILE A 110 12.49 -5.31 9.04
N ARG A 111 12.12 -6.57 8.79
CA ARG A 111 12.87 -7.74 9.27
C ARG A 111 14.19 -7.93 8.53
N GLU A 112 14.25 -7.65 7.23
CA GLU A 112 15.46 -7.81 6.41
C GLU A 112 16.49 -6.69 6.60
N GLN A 113 16.07 -5.55 7.16
CA GLN A 113 16.95 -4.42 7.49
C GLN A 113 17.66 -4.57 8.86
N LYS A 114 17.37 -5.63 9.62
CA LYS A 114 18.01 -5.93 10.92
C LYS A 114 19.18 -6.88 10.76
#